data_AF-A0A396GPP4-F1
#
_entry.id   AF-A0A396GPP4-F1
#
_cell.length_a   1.000
_cell.length_b   1.000
_cell.length_c   1.000
_cell.angle_alpha   90.00
_cell.angle_beta   90.00
_cell.angle_gamma   90.00
#
_symmetry.space_group_name_H-M   'P 1'
#
loop_
_entity.id
_entity.type
_entity.pdbx_description
1 polymer ?
#
loop_
_entity_poly.entity_id
_entity_poly.type
_entity_poly.pdbx_seq_one_letter_code
_entity_poly.pdbx_strand_id
1 'polypeptide(L)' 'MDISKDVNNCRICGRRCPTIGNWRCCNGFCANINFDPLNCGGCGRICPIMVCLMGECRYTKSSSPTTFLP' A
#
# COMPACT_ATOMS: atom_id res chain seq x y z
N MET A 1 -2.21 -2.85 -24.86
CA MET A 1 -1.73 -3.71 -23.76
C MET A 1 -1.90 -2.95 -22.46
N ASP A 2 -2.42 -3.57 -21.40
CA ASP A 2 -2.61 -2.91 -20.11
C ASP A 2 -1.38 -3.14 -19.22
N ILE A 3 -0.60 -2.08 -19.03
CA ILE A 3 0.59 -2.06 -18.19
C ILE A 3 0.35 -1.33 -16.86
N SER A 4 -0.92 -1.12 -16.49
CA SER A 4 -1.32 -0.40 -15.27
C SER A 4 -1.08 -1.18 -13.98
N LYS A 5 -0.66 -2.45 -14.10
CA LYS A 5 -0.27 -3.34 -12.99
C LYS A 5 1.14 -3.93 -13.17
N ASP A 6 1.82 -3.60 -14.28
CA ASP A 6 3.18 -4.06 -14.54
C ASP A 6 4.16 -3.20 -13.74
N VAL A 7 4.90 -3.83 -12.83
CA VAL A 7 5.90 -3.15 -11.98
C VAL A 7 7.08 -2.61 -12.80
N ASN A 8 7.35 -3.18 -13.97
CA ASN A 8 8.45 -2.79 -14.84
C ASN A 8 8.06 -1.78 -15.93
N ASN A 9 6.77 -1.70 -16.26
CA ASN A 9 6.24 -0.86 -17.33
C ASN A 9 5.05 -0.02 -16.83
N CYS A 10 5.12 0.50 -15.61
CA CYS A 10 3.97 1.13 -14.99
C CYS A 10 3.52 2.37 -15.78
N ARG A 11 2.33 2.30 -16.40
CA ARG A 11 1.74 3.31 -17.32
C ARG A 11 2.47 3.53 -18.64
N ILE A 12 3.80 3.46 -18.65
CA ILE A 12 4.65 3.61 -19.85
C ILE A 12 5.75 2.55 -19.84
N CYS A 13 6.24 2.20 -21.03
CA CYS A 13 7.35 1.25 -21.18
C CYS A 13 8.60 1.77 -20.44
N GLY A 14 9.25 0.90 -19.66
CA GLY A 14 10.49 1.23 -18.94
C GLY A 14 10.31 2.03 -17.64
N ARG A 15 9.10 2.46 -17.29
CA ARG A 15 8.84 3.08 -15.98
C ARG A 15 8.70 2.00 -14.91
N ARG A 16 9.83 1.68 -14.28
CA ARG A 16 9.90 0.72 -13.19
C ARG A 16 9.54 1.37 -11.87
N CYS A 17 8.68 0.71 -11.09
CA CYS A 17 8.49 1.09 -9.70
C CYS A 17 9.72 0.68 -8.87
N PRO A 18 10.02 1.40 -7.77
CA PRO A 18 11.13 1.03 -6.91
C PRO A 18 10.97 -0.40 -6.39
N THR A 19 12.02 -1.21 -6.51
CA THR A 19 11.99 -2.60 -6.04
C THR A 19 12.14 -2.71 -4.52
N ILE A 20 12.65 -1.65 -3.89
CA ILE A 20 12.89 -1.58 -2.45
C ILE A 20 11.69 -0.93 -1.77
N GLY A 21 11.20 -1.56 -0.70
CA GLY A 21 10.12 -1.00 0.13
C GLY A 21 8.71 -1.29 -0.37
N ASN A 22 8.48 -2.40 -1.08
CA ASN A 22 7.16 -2.88 -1.54
C ASN A 22 6.37 -1.85 -2.37
N TRP A 23 6.93 -1.39 -3.48
CA TRP A 23 6.16 -0.61 -4.44
C TRP A 23 5.46 -1.50 -5.46
N ARG A 24 4.23 -1.13 -5.80
CA ARG A 24 3.42 -1.79 -6.82
C ARG A 24 2.95 -0.76 -7.84
N CYS A 25 2.79 -1.19 -9.09
CA CYS A 25 2.08 -0.39 -10.07
C CYS A 25 0.57 -0.49 -9.79
N CYS A 26 -0.01 0.59 -9.27
CA CYS A 26 -1.43 0.71 -8.98
C CYS A 26 -2.05 1.76 -9.90
N ASN A 27 -2.87 1.29 -10.85
CA ASN A 27 -3.61 2.14 -11.80
C ASN A 27 -2.67 3.06 -12.61
N GLY A 28 -1.50 2.54 -12.97
CA GLY A 28 -0.49 3.28 -13.73
C GLY A 28 0.36 4.25 -12.91
N PHE A 29 0.35 4.15 -11.59
CA PHE A 29 1.25 4.89 -10.71
C PHE A 29 1.93 3.96 -9.72
N CYS A 30 3.18 4.24 -9.37
CA CYS A 30 3.88 3.47 -8.36
C CYS A 30 3.40 3.90 -6.99
N ALA A 31 2.76 3.00 -6.26
CA ALA A 31 2.26 3.19 -4.92
C ALA A 31 3.01 2.27 -3.95
N ASN A 32 3.37 2.78 -2.78
CA ASN A 32 3.97 1.98 -1.73
C ASN A 32 2.87 1.31 -0.92
N ILE A 33 2.71 0.00 -1.06
CA ILE A 33 1.60 -0.70 -0.40
C ILE A 33 1.79 -0.83 1.11
N ASN A 34 2.94 -0.47 1.67
CA ASN A 34 3.16 -0.50 3.12
C ASN A 34 2.67 0.77 3.83
N PHE A 35 2.54 1.89 3.11
CA PHE A 35 2.30 3.21 3.70
C PHE A 35 1.23 4.03 2.98
N ASP A 36 0.84 3.65 1.76
CA ASP A 36 -0.21 4.34 1.02
C ASP A 36 -1.60 3.93 1.55
N PRO A 37 -2.37 4.85 2.16
CA PRO A 37 -3.71 4.54 2.68
C PRO A 37 -4.71 4.21 1.58
N LEU A 38 -4.44 4.51 0.31
CA LEU A 38 -5.32 4.17 -0.82
C LEU A 38 -4.95 2.82 -1.46
N ASN A 39 -3.78 2.26 -1.11
CA ASN A 39 -3.24 1.03 -1.70
C ASN A 39 -2.64 0.09 -0.63
N CYS A 40 -3.23 0.05 0.56
CA CYS A 40 -2.64 -0.61 1.71
C CYS A 40 -2.65 -2.14 1.61
N GLY A 41 -1.47 -2.76 1.58
CA GLY A 41 -1.28 -4.19 1.33
C GLY A 41 -1.60 -4.61 -0.11
N GLY A 42 -2.02 -3.70 -0.98
CA GLY A 42 -2.37 -3.99 -2.36
C GLY A 42 -3.13 -2.85 -3.05
N CYS A 43 -3.08 -2.82 -4.38
CA CYS A 43 -3.71 -1.76 -5.15
C CYS A 43 -5.24 -1.68 -4.92
N GLY A 44 -5.75 -0.47 -4.65
CA GLY A 44 -7.17 -0.21 -4.42
C GLY A 44 -7.69 -0.64 -3.03
N ARG A 45 -6.80 -1.06 -2.13
CA ARG A 45 -7.15 -1.32 -0.73
C ARG A 45 -7.10 -0.03 0.07
N ILE A 46 -8.25 0.60 0.23
CA ILE A 46 -8.38 1.88 0.92
C ILE A 46 -8.58 1.64 2.41
N CYS A 47 -7.80 2.32 3.25
CA CYS A 47 -7.99 2.45 4.69
C CYS A 47 -8.87 3.69 4.97
N PRO A 48 -10.16 3.55 5.33
CA PRO A 48 -11.09 4.68 5.36
C PRO A 48 -10.84 5.68 6.50
N ILE A 49 -10.41 5.17 7.65
CA ILE A 49 -10.26 5.93 8.91
C ILE A 49 -8.94 5.56 9.63
N MET A 50 -8.01 4.95 8.89
CA MET A 50 -6.82 4.30 9.41
C MET A 50 -5.58 4.68 8.60
N VAL A 51 -4.41 4.52 9.20
CA VAL A 51 -3.14 4.62 8.49
C VAL A 51 -2.77 3.27 7.90
N CYS A 52 -2.06 3.28 6.77
CA CYS A 52 -1.39 2.09 6.29
C CYS A 52 -0.04 1.95 7.00
N LEU A 53 0.12 0.86 7.75
CA LEU A 53 1.34 0.55 8.47
C LEU A 53 1.74 -0.89 8.16
N MET A 54 2.91 -1.05 7.52
CA MET A 54 3.46 -2.36 7.17
C MET A 54 2.56 -3.18 6.23
N GLY A 55 1.70 -2.52 5.46
CA GLY A 55 0.76 -3.19 4.55
C GLY A 55 -0.59 -3.55 5.18
N GLU A 56 -0.85 -3.06 6.39
CA GLU A 56 -2.11 -3.26 7.09
C GLU A 56 -2.73 -1.92 7.51
N CYS A 57 -4.05 -1.81 7.38
CA CYS A 57 -4.78 -0.67 7.93
C CYS A 57 -4.75 -0.77 9.46
N ARG A 58 -4.17 0.24 10.13
CA ARG A 58 -4.12 0.35 11.59
C ARG A 58 -4.77 1.64 12.06
N TYR A 59 -5.51 1.55 13.16
CA TYR A 59 -6.10 2.72 13.81
C TYR A 59 -5.01 3.50 14.56
N THR A 60 -4.92 4.81 14.32
CA THR A 60 -3.99 5.70 15.06
C THR A 60 -4.55 6.16 16.40
N LYS A 61 -5.80 5.82 16.75
CA LYS A 61 -6.32 6.04 18.10
C LYS A 61 -5.87 4.91 19.01
N SER A 62 -4.74 5.13 19.69
CA SER A 62 -4.45 4.70 21.07
C SER A 62 -5.32 3.55 21.59
N SER A 63 -5.17 2.37 21.00
CA SER A 63 -5.76 1.13 21.49
C SER A 63 -4.70 0.04 21.44
N SER A 64 -3.67 0.22 22.27
CA SER A 64 -3.53 -0.81 23.28
C SER A 64 -4.58 -0.46 24.33
N PRO A 65 -5.74 -1.13 24.41
CA PRO A 65 -6.27 -1.35 25.74
C PRO A 65 -5.23 -2.24 26.40
N THR A 66 -4.45 -1.66 27.31
CA THR A 66 -3.76 -2.43 28.33
C THR A 66 -4.81 -3.32 28.99
N THR A 67 -4.91 -4.56 28.53
CA THR A 67 -5.68 -5.59 29.23
C THR A 67 -4.90 -6.88 29.05
N PHE A 68 -3.89 -7.00 29.93
CA PHE A 68 -3.61 -8.26 30.61
C PHE A 68 -4.86 -9.11 30.69
N LEU A 69 -4.82 -10.35 30.20
CA LEU A 69 -5.82 -11.37 30.50
C LEU A 69 -5.22 -12.74 30.16
N PRO A 70 -5.37 -13.75 31.03
CA PRO A 70 -5.10 -13.82 32.47
C PRO A 70 -3.70 -14.37 32.80
#